data_AF-A0A840G237-F1
#
_entry.id   AF-A0A840G237-F1
#
_cell.length_a   1.000
_cell.length_b   1.000
_cell.length_c   1.000
_cell.angle_alpha   90.00
_cell.angle_beta   90.00
_cell.angle_gamma   90.00
#
_symmetry.space_group_name_H-M   'P 1'
#
loop_
_entity.id
_entity.type
_entity.pdbx_description
1 polymer ?
#
loop_
_entity_poly.entity_id
_entity_poly.type
_entity_poly.pdbx_seq_one_letter_code
_entity_poly.pdbx_strand_id
1 'polypeptide(L)'
;MEFAERMKSHIAHVRNVSEHCDSEETTKQALILPVLDALGFSPFDPLKVRAEFAADFPGVKFNERVDYSLFCNGVPVMFIEAKSVKENLTNHAPQLSRYFNSVPEVTIAAITNGREWRFFTDLVAKNVMDKEPFLVVDFSRISNGDIEQLARFRHDQFQPDALRTLAEESVYLAAFKDVIKKSVLDCSDDFVRFVANHSSIQRTLTVRFVEAITPIVKQAVAQSMSERVAHSFAEPVTPAAPDQPAAASSVEVSATDDYVDPHNPRIVTTEAERRIFAIVSDIVGDAAELVGKDTETYYSVLYQGKVNRWLLRYFGARKNPGVQFCVPLTDVRLKEVARAGLQVGPGDAILLASPEHLSRIPGIVFDALEHARNDANFKRAGGDHQGA
;
A
#
# COMPACT_ATOMS: atom_id res chain seq x y z
N MET A 1 25.37 4.36 -0.44
CA MET A 1 24.65 4.14 0.83
C MET A 1 23.17 4.04 0.50
N GLU A 2 22.49 3.01 1.00
CA GLU A 2 21.06 2.80 0.77
C GLU A 2 20.24 3.99 1.32
N PHE A 3 19.17 4.40 0.65
CA PHE A 3 18.38 5.59 1.01
C PHE A 3 17.91 5.55 2.47
N ALA A 4 17.43 4.40 2.93
CA ALA A 4 16.97 4.20 4.31
C ALA A 4 18.06 4.51 5.34
N GLU A 5 19.32 4.13 5.08
CA GLU A 5 20.44 4.41 5.99
C GLU A 5 20.77 5.91 6.04
N ARG A 6 20.69 6.62 4.90
CA ARG A 6 20.84 8.08 4.87
C ARG A 6 19.73 8.76 5.68
N MET A 7 18.50 8.28 5.56
CA MET A 7 17.37 8.81 6.34
C MET A 7 17.53 8.53 7.83
N LYS A 8 17.94 7.33 8.24
CA LYS A 8 18.24 7.00 9.65
C LYS A 8 19.33 7.90 10.23
N SER A 9 20.40 8.13 9.47
CA SER A 9 21.47 9.06 9.85
C SER A 9 20.93 10.49 10.01
N HIS A 10 20.08 10.93 9.08
CA HIS A 10 19.46 12.24 9.16
C HIS A 10 18.50 12.38 10.36
N ILE A 11 17.73 11.35 10.69
CA ILE A 11 16.86 11.35 11.88
C ILE A 11 17.68 11.57 13.16
N ALA A 12 18.82 10.88 13.29
CA ALA A 12 19.73 11.08 14.40
C ALA A 12 20.33 12.51 14.41
N HIS A 13 20.67 13.03 13.23
CA HIS A 13 21.16 14.41 13.07
C HIS A 13 20.11 15.45 13.50
N VAL A 14 18.86 15.32 13.05
CA VAL A 14 17.76 16.23 13.45
C VAL A 14 17.63 16.28 14.97
N ARG A 15 17.66 15.12 15.66
CA ARG A 15 17.56 15.06 17.13
C ARG A 15 18.69 15.80 17.85
N ASN A 16 19.91 15.76 17.30
CA ASN A 16 21.08 16.37 17.95
C ASN A 16 21.25 17.84 17.61
N VAL A 17 20.83 18.26 16.40
CA VAL A 17 21.15 19.58 15.85
C VAL A 17 19.96 20.55 15.92
N SER A 18 18.73 20.06 16.03
CA SER A 18 17.54 20.93 16.05
C SER A 18 17.57 22.01 17.14
N GLU A 19 18.07 21.68 18.34
CA GLU A 19 18.15 22.63 19.45
C GLU A 19 19.16 23.77 19.22
N HIS A 20 20.13 23.55 18.33
CA HIS A 20 21.17 24.50 17.96
C HIS A 20 20.77 25.39 16.77
N CYS A 21 19.59 25.18 16.18
CA CYS A 21 19.10 25.97 15.05
C CYS A 21 18.28 27.16 15.56
N ASP A 22 18.88 28.36 15.54
CA ASP A 22 18.27 29.58 16.07
C ASP A 22 17.53 30.43 15.02
N SER A 23 17.73 30.16 13.73
CA SER A 23 17.14 30.91 12.63
C SER A 23 16.61 29.99 11.53
N GLU A 24 15.70 30.52 10.71
CA GLU A 24 15.20 29.83 9.52
C GLU A 24 16.33 29.45 8.56
N GLU A 25 17.33 30.32 8.38
CA GLU A 25 18.47 30.06 7.51
C GLU A 25 19.34 28.91 8.04
N THR A 26 19.55 28.86 9.37
CA THR A 26 20.24 27.72 10.00
C THR A 26 19.42 26.44 9.85
N THR A 27 18.09 26.50 10.00
CA THR A 27 17.20 25.36 9.76
C THR A 27 17.27 24.86 8.32
N LYS A 28 17.26 25.78 7.35
CA LYS A 28 17.44 25.50 5.92
C LYS A 28 18.72 24.71 5.69
N GLN A 29 19.86 25.22 6.15
CA GLN A 29 21.16 24.60 5.91
C GLN A 29 21.37 23.29 6.68
N ALA A 30 21.01 23.26 7.97
CA ALA A 30 21.34 22.15 8.85
C ALA A 30 20.34 20.99 8.76
N LEU A 31 19.07 21.27 8.46
CA LEU A 31 17.99 20.27 8.54
C LEU A 31 17.31 20.02 7.19
N ILE A 32 17.05 21.05 6.38
CA ILE A 32 16.30 20.90 5.13
C ILE A 32 17.20 20.41 3.98
N LEU A 33 18.32 21.10 3.72
CA LEU A 33 19.24 20.75 2.63
C LEU A 33 19.74 19.29 2.69
N PRO A 34 20.06 18.71 3.87
CA PRO A 34 20.45 17.31 3.95
C PRO A 34 19.34 16.33 3.52
N VAL A 35 18.06 16.66 3.75
CA VAL A 35 16.93 15.84 3.26
C VAL A 35 16.85 15.92 1.73
N LEU A 36 16.99 17.11 1.15
CA LEU A 36 16.99 17.28 -0.30
C LEU A 36 18.12 16.47 -0.95
N ASP A 37 19.32 16.54 -0.38
CA ASP A 37 20.45 15.74 -0.82
C ASP A 37 20.20 14.22 -0.63
N ALA A 38 19.55 13.83 0.47
CA ALA A 38 19.11 12.45 0.73
C ALA A 38 18.16 11.93 -0.37
N LEU A 39 17.24 12.78 -0.82
CA LEU A 39 16.32 12.52 -1.94
C LEU A 39 17.01 12.58 -3.31
N GLY A 40 18.29 12.96 -3.40
CA GLY A 40 19.02 13.06 -4.67
C GLY A 40 18.85 14.40 -5.40
N PHE A 41 18.17 15.35 -4.76
CA PHE A 41 18.10 16.75 -5.15
C PHE A 41 19.27 17.51 -4.51
N SER A 42 20.45 17.38 -5.12
CA SER A 42 21.65 18.00 -4.56
C SER A 42 21.51 19.53 -4.56
N PRO A 43 21.65 20.21 -3.40
CA PRO A 43 21.58 21.67 -3.30
C PRO A 43 22.67 22.41 -4.08
N PHE A 44 23.74 21.71 -4.46
CA PHE A 44 24.87 22.26 -5.23
C PHE A 44 24.64 22.19 -6.74
N ASP A 45 23.54 21.56 -7.19
CA ASP A 45 23.19 21.41 -8.60
C ASP A 45 21.99 22.32 -8.94
N PRO A 46 22.21 23.49 -9.59
CA PRO A 46 21.14 24.42 -9.95
C PRO A 46 20.19 23.90 -11.05
N LEU A 47 20.50 22.73 -11.64
CA LEU A 47 19.58 22.01 -12.54
C LEU A 47 18.59 21.13 -11.78
N LYS A 48 18.83 20.88 -10.49
CA LYS A 48 17.97 20.08 -9.60
C LYS A 48 17.31 20.89 -8.51
N VAL A 49 18.01 21.86 -7.94
CA VAL A 49 17.52 22.69 -6.83
C VAL A 49 17.86 24.14 -7.11
N ARG A 50 16.86 25.02 -7.05
CA ARG A 50 17.07 26.47 -7.08
C ARG A 50 16.49 27.09 -5.82
N ALA A 51 17.33 27.79 -5.08
CA ALA A 51 16.89 28.61 -3.96
C ALA A 51 16.25 29.91 -4.47
N GLU A 52 15.33 30.47 -3.69
CA GLU A 52 14.66 31.74 -3.98
C GLU A 52 14.09 31.81 -5.40
N PHE A 53 13.34 30.78 -5.80
CA PHE A 53 12.82 30.72 -7.15
C PHE A 53 11.68 31.74 -7.32
N ALA A 54 11.93 32.77 -8.13
CA ALA A 54 10.95 33.71 -8.61
C ALA A 54 10.37 33.21 -9.93
N ALA A 55 9.05 33.25 -10.07
CA ALA A 55 8.41 32.94 -11.33
C ALA A 55 7.74 34.18 -11.91
N ASP A 56 8.12 34.54 -13.13
CA ASP A 56 7.62 35.72 -13.83
C ASP A 56 6.20 35.47 -14.35
N PHE A 57 5.19 35.70 -13.50
CA PHE A 57 3.78 35.58 -13.88
C PHE A 57 2.93 36.82 -13.57
N PRO A 58 1.88 37.10 -14.37
CA PRO A 58 0.99 38.24 -14.13
C PRO A 58 0.27 38.13 -12.79
N GLY A 59 0.44 39.14 -11.91
CA GLY A 59 -0.28 39.23 -10.63
C GLY A 59 0.51 38.82 -9.38
N VAL A 60 1.73 38.31 -9.53
CA VAL A 60 2.65 38.11 -8.40
C VAL A 60 3.33 39.44 -8.05
N LYS A 61 3.42 39.77 -6.75
CA LYS A 61 4.19 40.95 -6.32
C LYS A 61 5.66 40.69 -6.63
N PHE A 62 6.36 41.67 -7.20
CA PHE A 62 7.74 41.62 -7.71
C PHE A 62 8.81 41.06 -6.73
N ASN A 63 8.48 40.78 -5.47
CA ASN A 63 9.43 40.32 -4.45
C ASN A 63 8.98 39.05 -3.71
N GLU A 64 8.14 38.23 -4.32
CA GLU A 64 7.69 36.98 -3.73
C GLU A 64 8.42 35.81 -4.38
N ARG A 65 8.93 34.85 -3.61
CA ARG A 65 9.77 33.73 -4.10
C ARG A 65 9.57 32.50 -3.22
N VAL A 66 9.52 31.30 -3.77
CA VAL A 66 9.55 30.10 -2.92
C VAL A 66 10.98 29.83 -2.47
N ASP A 67 11.16 29.26 -1.28
CA ASP A 67 12.49 29.01 -0.72
C ASP A 67 13.29 28.03 -1.57
N TYR A 68 12.66 26.94 -2.01
CA TYR A 68 13.25 26.02 -2.97
C TYR A 68 12.27 25.61 -4.06
N SER A 69 12.80 25.50 -5.27
CA SER A 69 12.16 24.80 -6.38
C SER A 69 13.03 23.62 -6.79
N LEU A 70 12.42 22.44 -6.84
CA LEU A 70 13.05 21.21 -7.28
C LEU A 70 12.70 20.93 -8.73
N PHE A 71 13.68 20.44 -9.49
CA PHE A 71 13.58 20.20 -10.92
C PHE A 71 13.91 18.76 -11.27
N CYS A 72 13.12 18.18 -12.18
CA CYS A 72 13.43 16.93 -12.84
C CYS A 72 13.42 17.18 -14.35
N ASN A 73 14.49 16.79 -15.05
CA ASN A 73 14.63 16.99 -16.50
C ASN A 73 14.40 18.46 -16.95
N GLY A 74 14.80 19.43 -16.13
CA GLY A 74 14.65 20.86 -16.41
C GLY A 74 13.25 21.44 -16.16
N VAL A 75 12.30 20.63 -15.69
CA VAL A 75 10.92 21.03 -15.37
C VAL A 75 10.76 21.13 -13.86
N PRO A 76 10.16 22.21 -13.32
CA PRO A 76 9.90 22.32 -11.88
C PRO A 76 8.83 21.30 -11.50
N VAL A 77 9.12 20.47 -10.48
CA VAL A 77 8.21 19.40 -10.04
C VAL A 77 7.69 19.59 -8.62
N MET A 78 8.43 20.36 -7.81
CA MET A 78 8.09 20.57 -6.40
C MET A 78 8.51 21.95 -5.92
N PHE A 79 7.63 22.62 -5.17
CA PHE A 79 7.95 23.85 -4.44
C PHE A 79 8.00 23.59 -2.94
N ILE A 80 8.94 24.26 -2.26
CA ILE A 80 9.12 24.12 -0.82
C ILE A 80 9.15 25.51 -0.17
N GLU A 81 8.35 25.65 0.87
CA GLU A 81 8.40 26.75 1.83
C GLU A 81 9.04 26.25 3.13
N ALA A 82 10.06 26.94 3.60
CA ALA A 82 10.76 26.64 4.82
C ALA A 82 10.30 27.55 5.96
N LYS A 83 10.44 27.03 7.18
CA LYS A 83 10.23 27.75 8.44
C LYS A 83 11.35 27.43 9.42
N SER A 84 11.48 28.26 10.45
CA SER A 84 12.38 27.98 11.57
C SER A 84 11.95 26.70 12.29
N VAL A 85 12.91 25.87 12.73
CA VAL A 85 12.63 24.64 13.48
C VAL A 85 11.83 24.87 14.77
N LYS A 86 11.88 26.09 15.33
CA LYS A 86 11.14 26.50 16.53
C LYS A 86 9.68 26.87 16.24
N GLU A 87 9.31 27.01 14.97
CA GLU A 87 7.95 27.35 14.55
C GLU A 87 7.11 26.08 14.37
N ASN A 88 5.86 26.13 14.85
CA ASN A 88 4.88 25.10 14.55
C ASN A 88 4.33 25.31 13.14
N LEU A 89 4.41 24.28 12.31
CA LEU A 89 3.93 24.37 10.94
C LEU A 89 2.41 24.58 10.89
N THR A 90 2.01 25.50 10.01
CA THR A 90 0.62 25.77 9.64
C THR A 90 0.43 25.38 8.18
N ASN A 91 -0.75 24.86 7.81
CA ASN A 91 -1.06 24.56 6.42
C ASN A 91 -1.30 25.83 5.58
N HIS A 92 -1.52 26.96 6.24
CA HIS A 92 -1.77 28.22 5.58
C HIS A 92 -0.45 28.87 5.13
N ALA A 93 -0.07 28.62 3.88
CA ALA A 93 1.06 29.26 3.21
C ALA A 93 0.60 29.93 1.89
N PRO A 94 0.02 31.14 1.94
CA PRO A 94 -0.53 31.83 0.76
C PRO A 94 0.46 32.05 -0.37
N GLN A 95 1.74 32.18 0.00
CA GLN A 95 2.85 32.33 -0.95
C GLN A 95 3.05 31.03 -1.74
N LEU A 96 3.26 29.91 -1.04
CA LEU A 96 3.39 28.60 -1.64
C LEU A 96 2.16 28.24 -2.51
N SER A 97 0.94 28.49 -2.02
CA SER A 97 -0.29 28.22 -2.79
C SER A 97 -0.37 29.03 -4.08
N ARG A 98 -0.02 30.32 -4.07
CA ARG A 98 -0.03 31.13 -5.29
C ARG A 98 0.98 30.64 -6.31
N TYR A 99 2.16 30.27 -5.85
CA TYR A 99 3.20 29.68 -6.70
C TYR A 99 2.75 28.36 -7.31
N PHE A 100 2.29 27.43 -6.49
CA PHE A 100 1.75 26.15 -6.94
C PHE A 100 0.65 26.35 -8.00
N ASN A 101 -0.33 27.22 -7.73
CA ASN A 101 -1.45 27.44 -8.64
C ASN A 101 -1.08 28.15 -9.95
N SER A 102 0.10 28.77 -10.03
CA SER A 102 0.56 29.53 -11.21
C SER A 102 1.50 28.73 -12.12
N VAL A 103 1.98 27.56 -11.67
CA VAL A 103 2.93 26.71 -12.41
C VAL A 103 2.32 25.33 -12.62
N PRO A 104 1.62 25.10 -13.75
CA PRO A 104 0.92 23.85 -14.01
C PRO A 104 1.79 22.59 -13.99
N GLU A 105 3.09 22.73 -14.21
CA GLU A 105 4.06 21.65 -14.18
C GLU A 105 4.38 21.16 -12.77
N VAL A 106 4.17 21.99 -11.74
CA VAL A 106 4.42 21.63 -10.35
C VAL A 106 3.23 20.86 -9.80
N THR A 107 3.47 19.62 -9.40
CA THR A 107 2.42 18.72 -8.90
C THR A 107 2.45 18.54 -7.40
N ILE A 108 3.55 18.94 -6.75
CA ILE A 108 3.76 18.80 -5.30
C ILE A 108 4.21 20.13 -4.69
N ALA A 109 3.65 20.46 -3.54
CA ALA A 109 4.14 21.52 -2.66
C ALA A 109 4.53 20.93 -1.30
N ALA A 110 5.49 21.52 -0.61
CA ALA A 110 5.76 21.19 0.78
C ALA A 110 6.02 22.40 1.66
N ILE A 111 5.62 22.26 2.92
CA ILE A 111 5.98 23.18 4.00
C ILE A 111 6.80 22.37 5.00
N THR A 112 7.95 22.91 5.43
CA THR A 112 8.81 22.22 6.38
C THR A 112 9.55 23.15 7.32
N ASN A 113 9.84 22.67 8.53
CA ASN A 113 10.77 23.29 9.48
C ASN A 113 12.01 22.42 9.72
N GLY A 114 12.31 21.50 8.79
CA GLY A 114 13.39 20.52 8.89
C GLY A 114 13.08 19.31 9.77
N ARG A 115 12.27 19.47 10.84
CA ARG A 115 11.82 18.36 11.69
C ARG A 115 10.56 17.71 11.14
N GLU A 116 9.60 18.52 10.73
CA GLU A 116 8.32 18.09 10.15
C GLU A 116 8.25 18.52 8.68
N TRP A 117 7.73 17.65 7.83
CA TRP A 117 7.45 17.91 6.42
C TRP A 117 5.98 17.64 6.14
N ARG A 118 5.29 18.60 5.55
CA ARG A 118 3.90 18.47 5.09
C ARG A 118 3.86 18.60 3.59
N PHE A 119 3.36 17.58 2.90
CA PHE A 119 3.27 17.53 1.44
C PHE A 119 1.83 17.73 0.98
N PHE A 120 1.66 18.56 -0.04
CA PHE A 120 0.40 18.99 -0.62
C PHE A 120 0.39 18.71 -2.12
N THR A 121 -0.80 18.49 -2.67
CA THR A 121 -1.03 18.31 -4.11
C THR A 121 -2.39 18.93 -4.47
N ASP A 122 -2.97 18.59 -5.63
CA ASP A 122 -4.17 19.20 -6.21
C ASP A 122 -5.31 18.20 -6.43
N LEU A 123 -5.64 17.38 -5.42
CA LEU A 123 -6.66 16.34 -5.55
C LEU A 123 -8.06 16.92 -5.72
N VAL A 124 -8.38 18.00 -5.01
CA VAL A 124 -9.74 18.58 -5.01
C VAL A 124 -10.02 19.35 -6.29
N ALA A 125 -9.07 20.18 -6.72
CA ALA A 125 -9.19 20.98 -7.92
C ALA A 125 -7.84 21.05 -8.62
N LYS A 126 -7.83 20.67 -9.91
CA LYS A 126 -6.61 20.64 -10.71
C LYS A 126 -5.89 22.00 -10.70
N ASN A 127 -4.59 21.97 -10.47
CA ASN A 127 -3.70 23.12 -10.35
C ASN A 127 -4.14 24.11 -9.25
N VAL A 128 -4.78 23.61 -8.20
CA VAL A 128 -5.11 24.34 -6.99
C VAL A 128 -4.63 23.54 -5.79
N MET A 129 -3.66 24.07 -5.05
CA MET A 129 -3.09 23.41 -3.87
C MET A 129 -4.18 23.12 -2.84
N ASP A 130 -4.26 21.86 -2.41
CA ASP A 130 -5.17 21.43 -1.35
C ASP A 130 -4.83 22.09 -0.01
N LYS A 131 -5.84 22.27 0.85
CA LYS A 131 -5.68 22.89 2.17
C LYS A 131 -5.05 21.96 3.20
N GLU A 132 -5.26 20.67 3.04
CA GLU A 132 -4.75 19.64 3.95
C GLU A 132 -3.62 18.88 3.26
N PRO A 133 -2.54 18.55 3.98
CA PRO A 133 -1.47 17.73 3.43
C PRO A 133 -1.95 16.29 3.27
N PHE A 134 -1.50 15.63 2.20
CA PHE A 134 -1.75 14.20 2.00
C PHE A 134 -0.73 13.32 2.73
N LEU A 135 0.46 13.87 3.00
CA LEU A 135 1.54 13.19 3.73
C LEU A 135 2.16 14.16 4.74
N VAL A 136 2.30 13.71 5.98
CA VAL A 136 3.02 14.42 7.04
C VAL A 136 4.08 13.50 7.63
N VAL A 137 5.33 13.95 7.61
CA VAL A 137 6.47 13.21 8.15
C VAL A 137 7.12 14.02 9.25
N ASP A 138 7.09 13.53 10.49
CA ASP A 138 7.82 14.10 11.63
C ASP A 138 9.02 13.19 11.97
N PHE A 139 10.24 13.67 11.71
CA PHE A 139 11.47 12.91 11.97
C PHE A 139 11.69 12.57 13.45
N SER A 140 10.98 13.20 14.38
CA SER A 140 11.01 12.79 15.79
C SER A 140 10.27 11.47 16.05
N ARG A 141 9.27 11.14 15.21
CA ARG A 141 8.34 10.01 15.39
C ARG A 141 8.14 9.14 14.14
N ILE A 142 9.04 9.28 13.17
CA ILE A 142 8.96 8.62 11.87
C ILE A 142 9.03 7.09 11.99
N SER A 143 8.21 6.41 11.19
CA SER A 143 8.17 4.96 11.04
C SER A 143 8.91 4.49 9.79
N ASN A 144 9.18 3.18 9.67
CA ASN A 144 9.76 2.63 8.43
C ASN A 144 8.84 2.85 7.21
N GLY A 145 7.53 2.79 7.40
CA GLY A 145 6.57 3.06 6.32
C GLY A 145 6.63 4.50 5.80
N ASP A 146 6.87 5.47 6.67
CA ASP A 146 7.04 6.87 6.26
C ASP A 146 8.33 7.05 5.43
N ILE A 147 9.40 6.32 5.76
CA ILE A 147 10.65 6.33 4.98
C ILE A 147 10.40 5.74 3.58
N GLU A 148 9.63 4.65 3.48
CA GLU A 148 9.25 4.07 2.20
C GLU A 148 8.40 5.03 1.35
N GLN A 149 7.46 5.75 1.97
CA GLN A 149 6.69 6.78 1.28
C GLN A 149 7.58 7.94 0.81
N LEU A 150 8.50 8.43 1.65
CA LEU A 150 9.48 9.45 1.28
C LEU A 150 10.40 9.01 0.13
N ALA A 151 10.68 7.70 -0.02
CA ALA A 151 11.51 7.20 -1.10
C ALA A 151 10.94 7.52 -2.49
N ARG A 152 9.61 7.68 -2.61
CA ARG A 152 8.94 8.07 -3.87
C ARG A 152 9.22 9.51 -4.29
N PHE A 153 9.67 10.36 -3.36
CA PHE A 153 10.09 11.73 -3.63
C PHE A 153 11.55 11.83 -4.08
N ARG A 154 12.26 10.71 -4.25
CA ARG A 154 13.64 10.77 -4.76
C ARG A 154 13.67 11.26 -6.20
N HIS A 155 14.66 12.06 -6.54
CA HIS A 155 14.86 12.62 -7.88
C HIS A 155 14.80 11.55 -8.99
N ASP A 156 15.38 10.37 -8.78
CA ASP A 156 15.40 9.28 -9.78
C ASP A 156 14.10 8.46 -9.84
N GLN A 157 13.22 8.60 -8.85
CA GLN A 157 11.92 7.90 -8.75
C GLN A 157 10.74 8.87 -8.83
N PHE A 158 10.98 10.16 -9.02
CA PHE A 158 9.95 11.18 -8.94
C PHE A 158 8.98 11.03 -10.11
N GLN A 159 7.78 10.56 -9.82
CA GLN A 159 6.70 10.37 -10.78
C GLN A 159 5.45 11.11 -10.29
N PRO A 160 5.10 12.26 -10.89
CA PRO A 160 3.95 13.07 -10.47
C PRO A 160 2.66 12.27 -10.32
N ASP A 161 2.32 11.43 -11.30
CA ASP A 161 1.11 10.63 -11.30
C ASP A 161 1.09 9.62 -10.14
N ALA A 162 2.23 8.98 -9.85
CA ALA A 162 2.33 8.02 -8.74
C ALA A 162 2.26 8.69 -7.36
N LEU A 163 2.77 9.93 -7.23
CA LEU A 163 2.63 10.72 -6.01
C LEU A 163 1.19 11.22 -5.81
N ARG A 164 0.49 11.51 -6.90
CA ARG A 164 -0.94 11.84 -6.85
C ARG A 164 -1.77 10.63 -6.42
N THR A 165 -1.54 9.44 -6.98
CA THR A 165 -2.19 8.21 -6.52
C THR A 165 -1.91 7.93 -5.05
N LEU A 166 -0.66 8.10 -4.60
CA LEU A 166 -0.31 7.99 -3.18
C LEU A 166 -1.11 8.97 -2.31
N ALA A 167 -1.30 10.20 -2.79
CA ALA A 167 -2.07 11.21 -2.09
C ALA A 167 -3.55 10.82 -1.98
N GLU A 168 -4.16 10.34 -3.07
CA GLU A 168 -5.55 9.86 -3.08
C GLU A 168 -5.74 8.69 -2.09
N GLU A 169 -4.86 7.69 -2.15
CA GLU A 169 -4.85 6.56 -1.23
C GLU A 169 -4.71 7.01 0.23
N SER A 170 -3.80 7.94 0.51
CA SER A 170 -3.55 8.47 1.86
C SER A 170 -4.77 9.21 2.40
N VAL A 171 -5.42 10.03 1.57
CA VAL A 171 -6.64 10.75 1.95
C VAL A 171 -7.79 9.79 2.23
N TYR A 172 -8.00 8.79 1.38
CA TYR A 172 -9.04 7.77 1.59
C TYR A 172 -8.78 6.94 2.85
N LEU A 173 -7.53 6.50 3.03
CA LEU A 173 -7.14 5.73 4.21
C LEU A 173 -7.36 6.52 5.50
N ALA A 174 -7.01 7.81 5.52
CA ALA A 174 -7.26 8.69 6.66
C ALA A 174 -8.76 8.84 6.94
N ALA A 175 -9.57 9.12 5.90
CA ALA A 175 -11.01 9.24 6.03
C ALA A 175 -11.67 7.95 6.55
N PHE A 176 -11.28 6.80 6.02
CA PHE A 176 -11.79 5.50 6.46
C PHE A 176 -11.36 5.16 7.88
N LYS A 177 -10.09 5.40 8.24
CA LYS A 177 -9.62 5.21 9.62
C LYS A 177 -10.43 6.05 10.61
N ASP A 178 -10.75 7.30 10.25
CA ASP A 178 -11.51 8.19 11.13
C ASP A 178 -12.95 7.71 11.32
N VAL A 179 -13.62 7.24 10.25
CA VAL A 179 -14.95 6.63 10.32
C VAL A 179 -14.95 5.32 11.10
N ILE A 180 -13.97 4.45 10.87
CA ILE A 180 -13.82 3.18 11.60
C ILE A 180 -13.60 3.47 13.08
N LYS A 181 -12.70 4.38 13.42
CA LYS A 181 -12.40 4.76 14.81
C LYS A 181 -13.64 5.29 15.52
N LYS A 182 -14.41 6.19 14.89
CA LYS A 182 -15.69 6.67 15.44
C LYS A 182 -16.70 5.54 15.60
N SER A 183 -16.85 4.69 14.59
CA SER A 183 -17.80 3.56 14.62
C SER A 183 -17.48 2.57 15.74
N VAL A 184 -16.20 2.28 15.95
CA VAL A 184 -15.70 1.37 17.00
C VAL A 184 -15.86 1.98 18.39
N LEU A 185 -15.50 3.25 18.58
CA LEU A 185 -15.56 3.92 19.88
C LEU A 185 -16.98 4.27 20.30
N ASP A 186 -17.78 4.82 19.39
CA ASP A 186 -19.12 5.30 19.70
C ASP A 186 -20.16 4.18 19.62
N CYS A 187 -19.87 3.11 18.85
CA CYS A 187 -20.80 2.03 18.48
C CYS A 187 -22.17 2.59 18.07
N SER A 188 -22.18 3.33 16.96
CA SER A 188 -23.41 3.91 16.39
C SER A 188 -24.44 2.83 16.08
N ASP A 189 -25.73 3.20 16.04
CA ASP A 189 -26.82 2.27 15.71
C ASP A 189 -26.58 1.53 14.39
N ASP A 190 -26.00 2.21 13.39
CA ASP A 190 -25.69 1.61 12.09
C ASP A 190 -24.57 0.57 12.20
N PHE A 191 -23.55 0.83 13.03
CA PHE A 191 -22.51 -0.16 13.32
C PHE A 191 -23.07 -1.35 14.10
N VAL A 192 -23.95 -1.12 15.09
CA VAL A 192 -24.61 -2.19 15.85
C VAL A 192 -25.48 -3.06 14.93
N ARG A 193 -26.25 -2.45 14.03
CA ARG A 193 -27.02 -3.17 13.01
C ARG A 193 -26.13 -3.95 12.05
N PHE A 194 -25.01 -3.37 11.62
CA PHE A 194 -24.03 -4.04 10.77
C PHE A 194 -23.48 -5.31 11.46
N VAL A 195 -23.02 -5.20 12.70
CA VAL A 195 -22.50 -6.34 13.48
C VAL A 195 -23.58 -7.41 13.66
N ALA A 196 -24.80 -7.01 14.01
CA ALA A 196 -25.90 -7.94 14.23
C ALA A 196 -26.32 -8.68 12.96
N ASN A 197 -26.38 -8.01 11.80
CA ASN A 197 -26.70 -8.63 10.52
C ASN A 197 -25.64 -9.62 10.03
N HIS A 198 -24.37 -9.36 10.32
CA HIS A 198 -23.26 -10.23 9.93
C HIS A 198 -22.94 -11.29 11.00
N SER A 199 -23.68 -11.29 12.10
CA SER A 199 -23.61 -12.33 13.12
C SER A 199 -24.60 -13.46 12.81
N SER A 200 -24.36 -14.64 13.37
CA SER A 200 -25.27 -15.80 13.27
C SER A 200 -26.59 -15.63 14.04
N ILE A 201 -26.97 -14.39 14.40
CA ILE A 201 -28.16 -14.09 15.20
C ILE A 201 -29.38 -14.03 14.28
N GLN A 202 -30.23 -15.06 14.36
CA GLN A 202 -31.51 -15.11 13.66
C GLN A 202 -32.59 -14.28 14.38
N ARG A 203 -32.45 -12.95 14.41
CA ARG A 203 -33.47 -12.04 14.95
C ARG A 203 -33.67 -10.81 14.06
N THR A 204 -34.92 -10.37 13.96
CA THR A 204 -35.27 -9.13 13.25
C THR A 204 -34.71 -7.91 13.97
N LEU A 205 -34.00 -7.05 13.25
CA LEU A 205 -33.40 -5.82 13.78
C LEU A 205 -34.44 -4.72 14.02
N THR A 206 -35.24 -4.89 15.07
CA THR A 206 -36.12 -3.82 15.57
C THR A 206 -35.34 -2.79 16.39
N VAL A 207 -35.84 -1.55 16.49
CA VAL A 207 -35.22 -0.48 17.29
C VAL A 207 -34.95 -0.94 18.73
N ARG A 208 -35.94 -1.57 19.38
CA ARG A 208 -35.79 -2.12 20.75
C ARG A 208 -34.73 -3.20 20.84
N PHE A 209 -34.58 -4.04 19.81
CA PHE A 209 -33.54 -5.07 19.80
C PHE A 209 -32.16 -4.45 19.64
N VAL A 210 -32.01 -3.47 18.74
CA VAL A 210 -30.77 -2.71 18.55
C VAL A 210 -30.35 -2.06 19.87
N GLU A 211 -31.25 -1.33 20.54
CA GLU A 211 -30.99 -0.73 21.85
C GLU A 211 -30.54 -1.76 22.91
N ALA A 212 -31.15 -2.95 22.92
CA ALA A 212 -30.82 -4.00 23.86
C ALA A 212 -29.45 -4.65 23.60
N ILE A 213 -29.02 -4.76 22.34
CA ILE A 213 -27.74 -5.38 21.99
C ILE A 213 -26.57 -4.38 21.93
N THR A 214 -26.83 -3.07 21.78
CA THR A 214 -25.80 -2.02 21.79
C THR A 214 -24.79 -2.15 22.93
N PRO A 215 -25.17 -2.35 24.21
CA PRO A 215 -24.18 -2.54 25.29
C PRO A 215 -23.34 -3.81 25.12
N ILE A 216 -23.91 -4.88 24.57
CA ILE A 216 -23.20 -6.15 24.31
C ILE A 216 -22.19 -5.95 23.17
N VAL A 217 -22.57 -5.26 22.10
CA VAL A 217 -21.65 -4.92 21.00
C VAL A 217 -20.50 -4.06 21.48
N LYS A 218 -20.77 -3.04 22.31
CA LYS A 218 -19.72 -2.20 22.93
C LYS A 218 -18.74 -3.03 23.75
N GLN A 219 -19.24 -3.97 24.54
CA GLN A 219 -18.40 -4.88 25.33
C GLN A 219 -17.55 -5.80 24.43
N ALA A 220 -18.17 -6.40 23.39
CA ALA A 220 -17.48 -7.29 22.46
C ALA A 220 -16.35 -6.57 21.71
N VAL A 221 -16.59 -5.32 21.29
CA VAL A 221 -15.59 -4.46 20.65
C VAL A 221 -14.42 -4.18 21.60
N ALA A 222 -14.70 -3.77 22.84
CA ALA A 222 -13.65 -3.48 23.83
C ALA A 222 -12.79 -4.71 24.16
N GLN A 223 -13.42 -5.89 24.29
CA GLN A 223 -12.72 -7.16 24.49
C GLN A 223 -11.84 -7.51 23.29
N SER A 224 -12.39 -7.43 22.07
CA SER A 224 -11.65 -7.72 20.83
C SER A 224 -10.44 -6.79 20.65
N MET A 225 -10.56 -5.51 21.03
CA MET A 225 -9.44 -4.57 20.98
C MET A 225 -8.37 -4.90 22.02
N SER A 226 -8.78 -5.30 23.24
CA SER A 226 -7.86 -5.64 24.33
C SER A 226 -7.07 -6.92 24.05
N GLU A 227 -7.72 -7.92 23.45
CA GLU A 227 -7.07 -9.16 23.00
C GLU A 227 -5.99 -8.89 21.96
N ARG A 228 -6.26 -7.99 20.99
CA ARG A 228 -5.27 -7.60 19.96
C ARG A 228 -4.05 -6.89 20.55
N VAL A 229 -4.24 -6.03 21.56
CA VAL A 229 -3.12 -5.34 22.22
C VAL A 229 -2.29 -6.34 23.03
N ALA A 230 -2.94 -7.24 23.78
CA ALA A 230 -2.23 -8.29 24.52
C ALA A 230 -1.41 -9.21 23.61
N HIS A 231 -1.96 -9.55 22.44
CA HIS A 231 -1.27 -10.37 21.44
C HIS A 231 -0.07 -9.64 20.80
N SER A 232 -0.12 -8.30 20.71
CA SER A 232 0.96 -7.47 20.15
C SER A 232 2.16 -7.27 21.10
N PHE A 233 1.99 -7.46 22.42
CA PHE A 233 3.09 -7.36 23.40
C PHE A 233 3.74 -8.72 23.73
N ALA A 234 3.12 -9.83 23.32
CA ALA A 234 3.58 -11.18 23.64
C ALA A 234 4.62 -11.75 22.66
N GLU A 235 5.00 -11.02 21.60
CA GLU A 235 6.07 -11.43 20.68
C GLU A 235 7.45 -10.97 21.17
N PRO A 236 8.36 -11.86 21.60
CA PRO A 236 9.71 -11.49 21.94
C PRO A 236 10.59 -11.46 20.68
N VAL A 237 11.17 -10.28 20.40
CA VAL A 237 12.26 -10.12 19.44
C VAL A 237 13.45 -10.96 19.91
N THR A 238 13.80 -12.03 19.18
CA THR A 238 15.07 -12.75 19.37
C THR A 238 15.89 -12.72 18.08
N PRO A 239 17.19 -12.32 18.12
CA PRO A 239 18.04 -12.28 16.94
C PRO A 239 18.55 -13.68 16.57
N ALA A 240 18.66 -13.92 15.26
CA ALA A 240 19.07 -15.19 14.66
C ALA A 240 20.59 -15.47 14.73
N ALA A 241 20.97 -16.71 15.05
CA ALA A 241 22.20 -17.40 14.61
C ALA A 241 22.09 -18.93 14.91
N PRO A 242 22.85 -19.84 14.24
CA PRO A 242 22.26 -20.94 13.46
C PRO A 242 22.62 -22.39 13.88
N ASP A 243 21.77 -23.31 13.43
CA ASP A 243 21.89 -24.75 13.10
C ASP A 243 22.74 -25.73 13.96
N GLN A 244 22.06 -26.71 14.57
CA GLN A 244 22.24 -28.16 14.33
C GLN A 244 21.13 -29.01 15.03
N PRO A 245 20.85 -30.26 14.59
CA PRO A 245 19.52 -30.88 14.69
C PRO A 245 19.34 -32.04 15.68
N ALA A 246 18.07 -32.19 16.08
CA ALA A 246 17.29 -33.38 16.46
C ALA A 246 17.45 -34.01 17.87
N ALA A 247 16.40 -33.89 18.69
CA ALA A 247 15.65 -35.02 19.28
C ALA A 247 14.32 -34.53 19.90
N ALA A 248 13.26 -35.33 19.75
CA ALA A 248 11.86 -35.03 20.06
C ALA A 248 11.50 -35.10 21.57
N SER A 249 10.66 -34.18 22.06
CA SER A 249 9.29 -34.46 22.54
C SER A 249 8.62 -33.26 23.22
N SER A 250 7.28 -33.23 23.08
CA SER A 250 6.23 -32.52 23.82
C SER A 250 6.02 -31.00 23.65
N VAL A 251 4.96 -30.69 22.89
CA VAL A 251 3.87 -29.70 23.08
C VAL A 251 4.24 -28.36 23.71
N GLU A 252 4.29 -27.32 22.86
CA GLU A 252 3.72 -25.98 23.11
C GLU A 252 3.71 -25.18 21.79
N VAL A 253 2.57 -24.53 21.52
CA VAL A 253 2.23 -23.92 20.23
C VAL A 253 2.85 -22.53 20.14
N SER A 254 3.84 -22.36 19.26
CA SER A 254 4.47 -21.07 18.93
C SER A 254 4.20 -20.72 17.47
N ALA A 255 3.84 -19.47 17.21
CA ALA A 255 3.38 -18.97 15.93
C ALA A 255 4.54 -18.77 14.93
N THR A 256 4.75 -19.77 14.07
CA THR A 256 5.28 -19.64 12.70
C THR A 256 4.79 -20.85 11.91
N ASP A 257 3.50 -20.98 11.64
CA ASP A 257 3.01 -22.13 10.89
C ASP A 257 1.97 -21.68 9.85
N ASP A 258 2.32 -21.82 8.57
CA ASP A 258 1.59 -22.72 7.67
C ASP A 258 0.16 -23.08 8.15
N TYR A 259 -0.87 -22.54 7.46
CA TYR A 259 -2.26 -22.75 7.88
C TYR A 259 -2.66 -24.18 7.53
N VAL A 260 -2.75 -25.04 8.55
CA VAL A 260 -3.22 -26.42 8.40
C VAL A 260 -4.74 -26.45 8.41
N ASP A 261 -5.35 -27.00 7.36
CA ASP A 261 -6.82 -27.10 7.26
C ASP A 261 -7.39 -27.89 8.46
N PRO A 262 -8.38 -27.35 9.21
CA PRO A 262 -8.98 -28.01 10.37
C PRO A 262 -9.64 -29.37 10.09
N HIS A 263 -9.98 -29.66 8.83
CA HIS A 263 -10.61 -30.91 8.39
C HIS A 263 -9.65 -31.86 7.68
N ASN A 264 -8.46 -31.41 7.24
CA ASN A 264 -7.44 -32.29 6.66
C ASN A 264 -6.02 -31.82 7.00
N PRO A 265 -5.32 -32.49 7.94
CA PRO A 265 -3.95 -32.14 8.35
C PRO A 265 -2.88 -32.21 7.25
N ARG A 266 -3.21 -32.74 6.06
CA ARG A 266 -2.30 -32.80 4.90
C ARG A 266 -2.36 -31.55 4.03
N ILE A 267 -3.31 -30.65 4.26
CA ILE A 267 -3.45 -29.40 3.51
C ILE A 267 -2.81 -28.31 4.37
N VAL A 268 -1.74 -27.73 3.84
CA VAL A 268 -0.91 -26.76 4.55
C VAL A 268 -0.71 -25.57 3.62
N THR A 269 -1.41 -24.47 3.89
CA THR A 269 -1.31 -23.28 3.05
C THR A 269 -0.04 -22.52 3.37
N THR A 270 0.91 -22.63 2.46
CA THR A 270 2.25 -22.06 2.53
C THR A 270 2.27 -20.55 2.26
N GLU A 271 3.34 -19.88 2.66
CA GLU A 271 3.55 -18.45 2.36
C GLU A 271 3.51 -18.15 0.85
N ALA A 272 4.09 -19.03 0.03
CA ALA A 272 4.09 -18.89 -1.42
C ALA A 272 2.66 -18.87 -2.00
N GLU A 273 1.75 -19.66 -1.43
CA GLU A 273 0.36 -19.76 -1.88
C GLU A 273 -0.46 -18.53 -1.48
N ARG A 274 -0.27 -18.04 -0.24
CA ARG A 274 -0.83 -16.75 0.19
C ARG A 274 -0.33 -15.61 -0.70
N ARG A 275 0.95 -15.66 -1.10
CA ARG A 275 1.54 -14.65 -1.98
C ARG A 275 0.98 -14.71 -3.40
N ILE A 276 0.78 -15.91 -3.95
CA ILE A 276 0.09 -16.08 -5.24
C ILE A 276 -1.31 -15.48 -5.19
N PHE A 277 -2.08 -15.75 -4.13
CA PHE A 277 -3.42 -15.19 -3.98
C PHE A 277 -3.39 -13.64 -3.96
N ALA A 278 -2.49 -13.06 -3.17
CA ALA A 278 -2.33 -11.60 -3.10
C ALA A 278 -2.00 -10.98 -4.47
N ILE A 279 -1.04 -11.56 -5.20
CA ILE A 279 -0.65 -11.06 -6.53
C ILE A 279 -1.81 -11.16 -7.52
N VAL A 280 -2.59 -12.24 -7.49
CA VAL A 280 -3.75 -12.36 -8.39
C VAL A 280 -4.80 -11.30 -8.07
N SER A 281 -5.10 -11.09 -6.79
CA SER A 281 -6.02 -10.04 -6.35
C SER A 281 -5.55 -8.64 -6.76
N ASP A 282 -4.26 -8.35 -6.63
CA ASP A 282 -3.67 -7.08 -7.07
C ASP A 282 -3.78 -6.87 -8.59
N ILE A 283 -3.59 -7.93 -9.39
CA ILE A 283 -3.68 -7.85 -10.86
C ILE A 283 -5.11 -7.57 -11.32
N VAL A 284 -6.11 -8.25 -10.75
CA VAL A 284 -7.50 -8.15 -11.24
C VAL A 284 -8.34 -7.08 -10.52
N GLY A 285 -7.86 -6.62 -9.37
CA GLY A 285 -8.54 -5.67 -8.49
C GLY A 285 -9.61 -6.32 -7.58
N ASP A 286 -9.87 -5.66 -6.45
CA ASP A 286 -10.76 -6.13 -5.37
C ASP A 286 -12.23 -6.33 -5.78
N ALA A 287 -12.64 -5.83 -6.95
CA ALA A 287 -13.98 -6.05 -7.50
C ALA A 287 -14.20 -7.51 -7.96
N ALA A 288 -13.14 -8.28 -8.16
CA ALA A 288 -13.24 -9.70 -8.46
C ALA A 288 -13.40 -10.49 -7.16
N GLU A 289 -14.55 -11.13 -6.97
CA GLU A 289 -14.84 -12.02 -5.82
C GLU A 289 -13.98 -13.30 -5.85
N LEU A 290 -12.68 -13.18 -5.56
CA LEU A 290 -11.73 -14.29 -5.60
C LEU A 290 -11.67 -15.02 -4.25
N VAL A 291 -11.52 -16.34 -4.33
CA VAL A 291 -11.39 -17.23 -3.17
C VAL A 291 -10.23 -18.19 -3.40
N GLY A 292 -9.27 -18.21 -2.49
CA GLY A 292 -8.20 -19.20 -2.45
C GLY A 292 -8.71 -20.54 -1.90
N LYS A 293 -8.38 -21.64 -2.56
CA LYS A 293 -8.67 -23.00 -2.10
C LYS A 293 -7.44 -23.86 -2.22
N ASP A 294 -6.95 -24.32 -1.08
CA ASP A 294 -5.83 -25.22 -0.99
C ASP A 294 -6.25 -26.69 -1.18
N THR A 295 -5.36 -27.51 -1.72
CA THR A 295 -5.54 -28.95 -1.92
C THR A 295 -4.21 -29.67 -1.67
N GLU A 296 -4.25 -30.99 -1.45
CA GLU A 296 -3.03 -31.77 -1.19
C GLU A 296 -1.97 -31.68 -2.31
N THR A 297 -2.33 -31.23 -3.51
CA THR A 297 -1.44 -31.25 -4.69
C THR A 297 -1.18 -29.87 -5.30
N TYR A 298 -2.04 -28.89 -5.04
CA TYR A 298 -1.97 -27.54 -5.62
C TYR A 298 -2.87 -26.55 -4.88
N TYR A 299 -2.54 -25.27 -5.00
CA TYR A 299 -3.37 -24.17 -4.54
C TYR A 299 -4.17 -23.55 -5.69
N SER A 300 -5.49 -23.42 -5.55
CA SER A 300 -6.37 -22.86 -6.57
C SER A 300 -6.84 -21.46 -6.21
N VAL A 301 -6.91 -20.57 -7.21
CA VAL A 301 -7.64 -19.31 -7.10
C VAL A 301 -8.94 -19.43 -7.87
N LEU A 302 -10.07 -19.23 -7.19
CA LEU A 302 -11.43 -19.44 -7.71
C LEU A 302 -12.19 -18.12 -7.81
N TYR A 303 -13.06 -18.00 -8.81
CA TYR A 303 -14.05 -16.94 -8.90
C TYR A 303 -15.35 -17.36 -8.19
N GLN A 304 -15.83 -16.51 -7.26
CA GLN A 304 -17.02 -16.72 -6.43
C GLN A 304 -16.99 -18.04 -5.61
N GLY A 305 -15.80 -18.56 -5.30
CA GLY A 305 -15.64 -19.85 -4.61
C GLY A 305 -16.14 -21.07 -5.38
N LYS A 306 -16.50 -20.93 -6.67
CA LYS A 306 -17.02 -22.04 -7.48
C LYS A 306 -15.86 -22.86 -8.04
N VAL A 307 -15.80 -24.16 -7.70
CA VAL A 307 -14.70 -25.07 -8.08
C VAL A 307 -14.52 -25.20 -9.60
N ASN A 308 -15.61 -25.11 -10.36
CA ASN A 308 -15.54 -25.13 -11.83
C ASN A 308 -15.06 -23.80 -12.44
N ARG A 309 -15.06 -22.71 -11.68
CA ARG A 309 -14.62 -21.37 -12.11
C ARG A 309 -13.28 -21.02 -11.48
N TRP A 310 -12.28 -21.86 -11.73
CA TRP A 310 -10.92 -21.60 -11.29
C TRP A 310 -10.19 -20.71 -12.32
N LEU A 311 -9.35 -19.80 -11.83
CA LEU A 311 -8.50 -18.95 -12.67
C LEU A 311 -7.17 -19.64 -12.92
N LEU A 312 -6.52 -20.05 -11.82
CA LEU A 312 -5.23 -20.70 -11.86
C LEU A 312 -5.06 -21.75 -10.76
N ARG A 313 -4.09 -22.64 -10.97
CA ARG A 313 -3.60 -23.64 -10.04
C ARG A 313 -2.10 -23.49 -9.90
N TYR A 314 -1.63 -23.26 -8.69
CA TYR A 314 -0.22 -23.14 -8.34
C TYR A 314 0.31 -24.44 -7.74
N PHE A 315 1.42 -24.92 -8.27
CA PHE A 315 2.06 -26.18 -7.85
C PHE A 315 3.38 -25.87 -7.13
N GLY A 316 3.30 -25.43 -5.86
CA GLY A 316 4.48 -25.06 -5.07
C GLY A 316 5.37 -26.22 -4.66
N ALA A 317 4.79 -27.40 -4.39
CA ALA A 317 5.51 -28.57 -3.86
C ALA A 317 6.36 -29.34 -4.89
N ARG A 318 6.43 -28.89 -6.15
CA ARG A 318 7.20 -29.55 -7.22
C ARG A 318 8.64 -29.03 -7.26
N LYS A 319 9.57 -29.87 -7.76
CA LYS A 319 10.97 -29.48 -8.00
C LYS A 319 11.11 -28.17 -8.80
N ASN A 320 10.18 -27.94 -9.73
CA ASN A 320 10.02 -26.68 -10.44
C ASN A 320 8.60 -26.15 -10.16
N PRO A 321 8.43 -25.13 -9.30
CA PRO A 321 7.14 -24.53 -9.06
C PRO A 321 6.59 -23.89 -10.33
N GLY A 322 5.28 -23.88 -10.47
CA GLY A 322 4.64 -23.34 -11.66
C GLY A 322 3.14 -23.15 -11.50
N VAL A 323 2.57 -22.40 -12.43
CA VAL A 323 1.16 -22.06 -12.47
C VAL A 323 0.51 -22.58 -13.75
N GLN A 324 -0.69 -23.12 -13.63
CA GLN A 324 -1.53 -23.49 -14.76
C GLN A 324 -2.78 -22.61 -14.75
N PHE A 325 -3.25 -22.19 -15.92
CA PHE A 325 -4.46 -21.37 -16.06
C PHE A 325 -5.61 -22.18 -16.65
N CYS A 326 -6.85 -21.72 -16.46
CA CYS A 326 -8.04 -22.35 -17.03
C CYS A 326 -8.22 -22.10 -18.53
N VAL A 327 -7.43 -21.19 -19.10
CA VAL A 327 -7.41 -20.83 -20.52
C VAL A 327 -6.18 -21.40 -21.22
N PRO A 328 -6.29 -21.83 -22.49
CA PRO A 328 -5.14 -22.27 -23.26
C PRO A 328 -4.19 -21.11 -23.56
N LEU A 329 -2.88 -21.39 -23.56
CA LEU A 329 -1.87 -20.39 -23.91
C LEU A 329 -1.87 -20.15 -25.42
N THR A 330 -2.41 -19.01 -25.84
CA THR A 330 -2.36 -18.58 -27.25
C THR A 330 -0.95 -18.17 -27.67
N ASP A 331 -0.66 -18.13 -28.97
CA ASP A 331 0.65 -17.66 -29.49
C ASP A 331 1.02 -16.26 -28.99
N VAL A 332 0.03 -15.41 -28.71
CA VAL A 332 0.23 -14.07 -28.14
C VAL A 332 0.70 -14.18 -26.69
N ARG A 333 0.08 -15.03 -25.88
CA ARG A 333 0.47 -15.26 -24.48
C ARG A 333 1.79 -16.00 -24.36
N LEU A 334 2.09 -16.93 -25.26
CA LEU A 334 3.42 -17.57 -25.31
C LEU A 334 4.54 -16.55 -25.56
N LYS A 335 4.31 -15.56 -26.42
CA LYS A 335 5.26 -14.44 -26.62
C LYS A 335 5.35 -13.53 -25.40
N GLU A 336 4.25 -13.30 -24.68
CA GLU A 336 4.25 -12.56 -23.40
C GLU A 336 5.10 -13.28 -22.35
N VAL A 337 4.90 -14.59 -22.16
CA VAL A 337 5.69 -15.44 -21.25
C VAL A 337 7.18 -15.39 -21.59
N ALA A 338 7.53 -15.51 -22.87
CA ALA A 338 8.92 -15.43 -23.31
C ALA A 338 9.54 -14.04 -23.05
N ARG A 339 8.79 -12.95 -23.31
CA ARG A 339 9.24 -11.58 -23.01
C ARG A 339 9.43 -11.32 -21.52
N ALA A 340 8.61 -11.97 -20.68
CA ALA A 340 8.72 -11.94 -19.22
C ALA A 340 9.90 -12.75 -18.67
N GLY A 341 10.66 -13.45 -19.52
CA GLY A 341 11.77 -14.31 -19.14
C GLY A 341 11.34 -15.61 -18.46
N LEU A 342 10.09 -16.04 -18.69
CA LEU A 342 9.51 -17.25 -18.11
C LEU A 342 9.50 -18.38 -19.13
N GLN A 343 9.42 -19.62 -18.63
CA GLN A 343 9.41 -20.82 -19.46
C GLN A 343 8.10 -21.58 -19.28
N VAL A 344 7.59 -22.15 -20.36
CA VAL A 344 6.45 -23.07 -20.33
C VAL A 344 6.99 -24.49 -20.14
N GLY A 345 6.58 -25.11 -19.05
CA GLY A 345 6.84 -26.50 -18.71
C GLY A 345 5.78 -27.46 -19.29
N PRO A 346 5.84 -28.74 -18.90
CA PRO A 346 4.88 -29.73 -19.38
C PRO A 346 3.44 -29.42 -18.95
N GLY A 347 2.49 -29.59 -19.87
CA GLY A 347 1.05 -29.40 -19.61
C GLY A 347 0.60 -27.95 -19.55
N ASP A 348 1.23 -27.07 -20.34
CA ASP A 348 0.97 -25.62 -20.40
C ASP A 348 1.14 -24.88 -19.05
N ALA A 349 1.93 -25.47 -18.14
CA ALA A 349 2.26 -24.84 -16.87
C ALA A 349 3.40 -23.84 -17.07
N ILE A 350 3.24 -22.60 -16.60
CA ILE A 350 4.28 -21.58 -16.63
C ILE A 350 5.14 -21.74 -15.38
N LEU A 351 6.44 -21.96 -15.57
CA LEU A 351 7.38 -22.15 -14.46
C LEU A 351 7.64 -20.82 -13.75
N LEU A 352 7.46 -20.83 -12.43
CA LEU A 352 7.64 -19.68 -11.56
C LEU A 352 8.75 -20.00 -10.56
N ALA A 353 9.92 -19.38 -10.73
CA ALA A 353 11.00 -19.47 -9.74
C ALA A 353 10.66 -18.76 -8.41
N SER A 354 9.75 -17.78 -8.46
CA SER A 354 9.19 -17.06 -7.31
C SER A 354 7.74 -16.67 -7.61
N PRO A 355 6.83 -16.62 -6.61
CA PRO A 355 5.47 -16.14 -6.78
C PRO A 355 5.37 -14.77 -7.47
N GLU A 356 6.31 -13.87 -7.20
CA GLU A 356 6.36 -12.50 -7.75
C GLU A 356 6.39 -12.48 -9.28
N HIS A 357 6.91 -13.53 -9.91
CA HIS A 357 7.00 -13.60 -11.36
C HIS A 357 5.63 -13.66 -12.05
N LEU A 358 4.56 -14.01 -11.31
CA LEU A 358 3.19 -13.97 -11.81
C LEU A 358 2.76 -12.55 -12.23
N SER A 359 3.27 -11.51 -11.57
CA SER A 359 3.02 -10.10 -11.93
C SER A 359 3.52 -9.71 -13.32
N ARG A 360 4.41 -10.51 -13.92
CA ARG A 360 4.99 -10.25 -15.26
C ARG A 360 4.11 -10.75 -16.41
N ILE A 361 3.07 -11.50 -16.11
CA ILE A 361 2.15 -12.10 -17.09
C ILE A 361 0.67 -11.75 -16.79
N PRO A 362 0.34 -10.48 -16.51
CA PRO A 362 -1.00 -10.09 -16.08
C PRO A 362 -2.06 -10.37 -17.15
N GLY A 363 -1.68 -10.37 -18.44
CA GLY A 363 -2.61 -10.63 -19.54
C GLY A 363 -3.27 -12.00 -19.45
N ILE A 364 -2.54 -13.01 -19.02
CA ILE A 364 -3.06 -14.38 -18.86
C ILE A 364 -4.02 -14.47 -17.67
N VAL A 365 -3.75 -13.71 -16.60
CA VAL A 365 -4.62 -13.64 -15.42
C VAL A 365 -5.95 -12.98 -15.78
N PHE A 366 -5.94 -11.91 -16.58
CA PHE A 366 -7.16 -11.28 -17.08
C PHE A 366 -7.96 -12.21 -17.99
N ASP A 367 -7.32 -12.88 -18.95
CA ASP A 367 -7.99 -13.85 -19.84
C ASP A 367 -8.67 -14.96 -19.01
N ALA A 368 -8.02 -15.45 -17.95
CA ALA A 368 -8.56 -16.45 -17.03
C ALA A 368 -9.77 -15.95 -16.23
N LEU A 369 -9.73 -14.69 -15.75
CA LEU A 369 -10.87 -14.07 -15.07
C LEU A 369 -12.05 -13.88 -16.03
N GLU A 370 -11.82 -13.40 -17.25
CA GLU A 370 -12.86 -13.23 -18.25
C GLU A 370 -13.53 -14.57 -18.59
N HIS A 371 -12.73 -15.63 -18.75
CA HIS A 371 -13.24 -16.98 -18.94
C HIS A 371 -14.10 -17.46 -17.77
N ALA A 372 -13.68 -17.20 -16.53
CA ALA A 372 -14.42 -17.57 -15.33
C ALA A 372 -15.72 -16.76 -15.12
N ARG A 373 -15.77 -15.51 -15.59
CA ARG A 373 -16.98 -14.66 -15.52
C ARG A 373 -18.05 -15.07 -16.53
N ASN A 374 -17.66 -15.64 -17.66
CA ASN A 374 -18.60 -15.98 -18.73
C ASN A 374 -19.36 -17.28 -18.44
N ASP A 375 -20.61 -17.16 -18.01
CA ASP A 375 -21.51 -18.28 -17.71
C ASP A 375 -21.69 -19.27 -18.87
N ALA A 376 -21.55 -18.82 -20.12
CA ALA A 376 -21.69 -19.68 -21.29
C ALA A 376 -20.64 -20.80 -21.34
N ASN A 377 -19.44 -20.55 -20.78
CA ASN A 377 -18.36 -21.54 -20.72
C ASN A 377 -18.67 -22.72 -19.80
N PHE A 378 -19.70 -22.61 -18.95
CA PHE A 378 -20.06 -23.61 -17.94
C PHE A 378 -21.46 -24.18 -18.12
N LYS A 379 -22.20 -23.79 -19.17
CA LYS A 379 -23.48 -24.41 -19.50
C LYS A 379 -23.22 -25.82 -20.04
N ARG A 380 -23.83 -26.85 -19.41
CA ARG A 380 -23.90 -28.18 -20.01
C ARG A 380 -24.67 -28.06 -21.32
N ALA A 381 -24.13 -28.60 -22.42
CA ALA A 381 -24.92 -28.85 -23.62
C ALA A 381 -26.15 -29.67 -23.18
N GLY A 382 -27.33 -29.07 -23.22
CA GLY A 382 -28.57 -29.77 -22.97
C GLY A 382 -28.66 -30.90 -23.97
N GLY A 383 -28.80 -32.13 -23.47
CA GLY A 383 -29.06 -33.27 -24.32
C GLY A 383 -30.37 -33.05 -25.05
N ASP A 384 -30.31 -33.02 -26.38
CA ASP A 384 -31.46 -33.27 -27.23
C ASP A 384 -31.90 -34.72 -26.99
N HIS A 385 -32.80 -34.89 -26.03
CA HIS A 385 -33.82 -35.92 -26.13
C HIS A 385 -34.87 -35.43 -27.13
N GLN A 386 -34.64 -35.71 -28.42
CA GLN A 386 -35.73 -35.88 -29.36
C GLN A 386 -36.03 -37.37 -29.49
N GLY A 387 -37.06 -37.79 -28.76
CA GLY A 387 -37.85 -38.94 -29.14
C GLY A 387 -39.00 -38.47 -30.02
N ALA A 388 -38.95 -38.84 -31.29
CA ALA A 388 -40.09 -39.17 -32.17
C ALA A 388 -39.52 -39.74 -33.47
#